data_AF-A0A2V9QV17-F1
#
_entry.id   AF-A0A2V9QV17-F1
#
_cell.length_a   1.000
_cell.length_b   1.000
_cell.length_c   1.000
_cell.angle_alpha   90.00
_cell.angle_beta   90.00
_cell.angle_gamma   90.00
#
_symmetry.space_group_name_H-M   'P 1'
#
loop_
_entity.id
_entity.type
_entity.pdbx_description
1 polymer ?
#
loop_
_entity_poly.entity_id
_entity_poly.type
_entity_poly.pdbx_seq_one_letter_code
_entity_poly.pdbx_strand_id
1 'polypeptide(L)'
;MSCPSYLHLYESGELDRRVEQGLASLENCQVCPWNCGINRLQDEKRICRTGRYARVASYFAHFGEEDCLRGWNGSGTIFFAWCNLRCVFCQNYDISQNEAGRDV
;
A
#
# COMPACT_ATOMS: atom_id res chain seq x y z
N MET A 1 -26.40 13.52 5.54
CA MET A 1 -25.02 13.39 5.02
C MET A 1 -24.50 12.04 5.46
N SER A 2 -24.10 11.17 4.53
CA SER A 2 -23.46 9.91 4.87
C SER A 2 -22.04 10.20 5.36
N CYS A 3 -21.72 9.71 6.56
CA CYS A 3 -20.37 9.75 7.11
C CYS A 3 -19.49 8.76 6.32
N PRO A 4 -18.22 9.07 6.02
CA PRO A 4 -17.29 8.10 5.46
C PRO A 4 -17.20 6.81 6.30
N SER A 5 -17.20 5.65 5.63
CA SER A 5 -17.23 4.34 6.30
C SER A 5 -16.05 4.10 7.25
N TYR A 6 -14.89 4.70 6.98
CA TYR A 6 -13.71 4.56 7.85
C TYR A 6 -13.90 5.17 9.24
N LEU A 7 -14.76 6.19 9.39
CA LEU A 7 -15.05 6.79 10.70
C LEU A 7 -15.81 5.81 11.58
N HIS A 8 -16.80 5.11 11.02
CA HIS A 8 -17.51 4.06 11.74
C HIS A 8 -16.58 2.88 12.12
N LEU A 9 -15.67 2.48 11.23
CA LEU A 9 -14.68 1.43 11.53
C LEU A 9 -13.74 1.85 12.67
N TYR A 10 -13.35 3.12 12.72
CA TYR A 10 -12.54 3.67 13.79
C TYR A 10 -13.32 3.72 15.12
N GLU A 11 -14.51 4.32 15.13
CA GLU A 11 -15.34 4.47 16.34
C GLU A 11 -15.78 3.14 16.94
N SER A 12 -15.98 2.11 16.11
CA SER A 12 -16.34 0.76 16.56
C SER A 12 -15.16 -0.09 17.05
N GLY A 13 -13.91 0.37 16.87
CA GLY A 13 -12.70 -0.40 17.18
C GLY A 13 -12.38 -1.52 16.16
N GLU A 14 -13.22 -1.71 15.13
CA GLU A 14 -12.97 -2.71 14.08
C GLU A 14 -11.71 -2.37 13.26
N LEU A 15 -11.38 -1.09 13.10
CA LEU A 15 -10.16 -0.68 12.43
C LEU A 15 -8.92 -1.22 13.15
N ASP A 16 -8.85 -1.09 14.48
CA ASP A 16 -7.71 -1.58 15.28
C ASP A 16 -7.58 -3.10 15.19
N ARG A 17 -8.71 -3.82 15.26
CA ARG A 17 -8.74 -5.28 15.10
C ARG A 17 -8.17 -5.71 13.74
N ARG A 18 -8.51 -5.00 12.66
CA ARG A 18 -7.97 -5.27 11.32
C ARG A 18 -6.48 -4.94 11.21
N VAL A 19 -6.03 -3.88 11.88
CA VAL A 19 -4.60 -3.53 11.95
C VAL A 19 -3.83 -4.65 12.64
N GLU A 20 -4.29 -5.13 13.80
CA GLU A 20 -3.67 -6.24 14.52
C GLU A 20 -3.58 -7.52 13.67
N GLN A 21 -4.68 -7.90 13.00
CA GLN A 21 -4.71 -9.04 12.09
C GLN A 21 -3.74 -8.88 10.90
N GLY A 22 -3.71 -7.67 10.31
CA GLY A 22 -2.79 -7.34 9.23
C GLY A 22 -1.34 -7.49 9.67
N LEU A 23 -0.99 -6.95 10.84
CA LEU A 23 0.36 -7.04 11.40
C LEU A 23 0.75 -8.47 11.76
N ALA A 24 -0.16 -9.26 12.34
CA ALA A 24 0.11 -10.67 12.63
C ALA A 24 0.39 -11.47 11.33
N SER A 25 -0.33 -11.18 10.24
CA SER A 25 -0.12 -11.86 8.95
C SER A 25 1.27 -11.61 8.33
N LEU A 26 1.98 -10.57 8.79
CA LEU A 26 3.31 -10.22 8.28
C LEU A 26 4.42 -11.16 8.80
N GLU A 27 4.18 -11.93 9.87
CA GLU A 27 5.13 -12.92 10.38
C GLU A 27 5.35 -14.10 9.41
N ASN A 28 4.34 -14.41 8.59
CA ASN A 28 4.40 -15.40 7.52
C ASN A 28 3.74 -14.82 6.26
N CYS A 29 4.44 -13.91 5.59
CA CYS A 29 3.84 -13.06 4.55
C CYS A 29 3.40 -13.83 3.29
N GLN A 30 2.09 -13.83 3.04
CA GLN A 30 1.43 -14.41 1.85
C GLN A 30 0.52 -13.41 1.12
N VAL A 31 0.73 -12.11 1.34
CA VAL A 31 -0.12 -11.02 0.79
C VAL A 31 -0.12 -10.97 -0.75
N CYS A 32 0.90 -11.54 -1.39
CA CYS A 32 1.02 -11.54 -2.84
C CYS A 32 1.19 -12.97 -3.39
N PRO A 33 0.91 -13.20 -4.69
CA PRO A 33 0.93 -14.54 -5.29
C PRO A 33 2.26 -15.31 -5.19
N TRP A 34 3.36 -14.64 -4.83
CA TRP A 34 4.64 -15.29 -4.57
C TRP A 34 4.66 -16.14 -3.30
N ASN A 35 3.72 -15.93 -2.36
CA ASN A 35 3.58 -16.71 -1.13
C ASN A 35 4.90 -16.97 -0.40
N CYS A 36 5.73 -15.92 -0.25
CA CYS A 36 7.12 -16.08 0.13
C CYS A 36 7.36 -16.54 1.58
N GLY A 37 6.36 -16.39 2.46
CA GLY A 37 6.38 -16.87 3.83
C GLY A 37 7.45 -16.28 4.74
N ILE A 38 8.04 -15.14 4.36
CA ILE A 38 9.07 -14.47 5.16
C ILE A 38 8.45 -13.64 6.28
N ASN A 39 9.25 -13.39 7.32
CA ASN A 39 8.85 -12.60 8.47
C ASN A 39 9.16 -11.12 8.24
N ARG A 40 8.17 -10.36 7.76
CA ARG A 40 8.32 -8.90 7.55
C ARG A 40 8.46 -8.15 8.86
N LEU A 41 8.08 -8.72 10.01
CA LEU A 41 8.26 -8.07 11.32
C LEU A 41 9.75 -7.94 11.69
N GLN A 42 10.61 -8.79 11.13
CA GLN A 42 12.07 -8.71 11.25
C GLN A 42 12.73 -7.94 10.08
N ASP A 43 11.94 -7.17 9.34
CA ASP A 43 12.34 -6.44 8.13
C ASP A 43 12.91 -7.33 7.00
N GLU A 44 12.60 -8.63 6.99
CA GLU A 44 13.03 -9.54 5.92
C GLU A 44 12.44 -9.13 4.58
N LYS A 45 13.25 -9.26 3.51
CA LYS A 45 12.90 -8.85 2.15
C LYS A 45 13.08 -10.03 1.17
N ARG A 46 12.22 -10.07 0.16
CA ARG A 46 12.27 -11.02 -0.97
C ARG A 46 12.14 -10.26 -2.29
N ILE A 47 11.62 -10.92 -3.33
CA ILE A 47 11.49 -10.40 -4.68
C ILE A 47 10.79 -9.04 -4.76
N CYS A 48 9.81 -8.76 -3.89
CA CYS A 48 9.09 -7.49 -3.85
C CYS A 48 9.81 -6.37 -3.07
N ARG A 49 10.94 -6.66 -2.41
CA ARG A 49 11.81 -5.69 -1.69
C ARG A 49 11.19 -4.87 -0.55
N THR A 50 9.89 -4.99 -0.29
CA THR A 50 9.22 -4.40 0.87
C THR A 50 9.57 -5.13 2.18
N GLY A 51 9.89 -4.40 3.23
CA GLY A 51 10.15 -4.93 4.57
C GLY A 51 8.94 -4.82 5.50
N ARG A 52 9.15 -4.40 6.77
CA ARG A 52 8.09 -4.16 7.76
C ARG A 52 7.19 -2.99 7.38
N TYR A 53 7.81 -1.95 6.84
CA TYR A 53 7.18 -0.68 6.53
C TYR A 53 6.91 -0.58 5.04
N ALA A 54 5.81 0.09 4.70
CA ALA A 54 5.55 0.45 3.31
C ALA A 54 6.53 1.55 2.90
N ARG A 55 6.89 1.59 1.63
CA ARG A 55 7.76 2.63 1.09
C ARG A 55 6.94 3.56 0.23
N VAL A 56 6.97 4.87 0.51
CA VAL A 56 6.23 5.87 -0.27
C VAL A 56 7.20 6.59 -1.21
N ALA A 57 6.94 6.47 -2.51
CA ALA A 57 7.70 7.12 -3.57
C ALA A 57 7.30 8.59 -3.74
N SER A 58 6.00 8.88 -3.80
CA SER A 58 5.47 10.23 -3.95
C SER A 58 4.02 10.31 -3.46
N TYR A 59 3.55 11.53 -3.21
CA TYR A 59 2.16 11.82 -2.87
C TYR A 59 1.78 13.22 -3.36
N PHE A 60 0.55 13.39 -3.84
CA PHE A 60 0.08 14.67 -4.37
C PHE A 60 -1.45 14.69 -4.54
N ALA A 61 -2.02 15.90 -4.69
CA ALA A 61 -3.41 16.08 -5.08
C ALA A 61 -3.58 15.72 -6.57
N HIS A 62 -4.44 14.76 -6.86
CA HIS A 62 -4.61 14.17 -8.17
C HIS A 62 -5.98 14.52 -8.75
N PHE A 63 -5.97 15.12 -9.94
CA PHE A 63 -7.19 15.60 -10.62
C PHE A 63 -7.50 14.85 -11.92
N GLY A 64 -6.67 13.87 -12.30
CA GLY A 64 -6.77 13.15 -13.57
C GLY A 64 -7.51 11.81 -13.53
N GLU A 65 -8.02 11.40 -12.36
CA GLU A 65 -8.81 10.18 -12.18
C GLU A 65 -10.21 10.34 -12.80
N GLU A 66 -10.93 9.24 -13.04
CA GLU A 66 -12.29 9.29 -13.60
C GLU A 66 -13.22 10.21 -12.79
N ASP A 67 -14.08 10.98 -13.47
CA ASP A 67 -14.97 11.98 -12.85
C ASP A 67 -15.84 11.39 -11.73
N CYS A 68 -16.29 10.14 -11.90
CA CYS A 68 -17.08 9.43 -10.90
C CYS A 68 -16.30 9.04 -9.63
N LEU A 69 -14.97 8.95 -9.71
CA LEU A 69 -14.10 8.56 -8.59
C LEU A 69 -13.48 9.77 -7.90
N ARG A 70 -13.04 10.78 -8.66
CA ARG A 70 -12.41 11.99 -8.11
C ARG A 70 -13.40 12.98 -7.50
N GLY A 71 -14.69 12.81 -7.82
CA GLY A 71 -15.73 13.76 -7.42
C GLY A 71 -15.39 15.19 -7.84
N TRP A 72 -15.70 16.16 -6.98
CA TRP A 72 -15.56 17.58 -7.33
C TRP A 72 -14.19 18.18 -6.98
N ASN A 73 -13.49 17.59 -6.02
CA ASN A 73 -12.26 18.17 -5.44
C ASN A 73 -10.98 17.38 -5.78
N GLY A 74 -11.07 16.40 -6.67
CA GLY A 74 -9.93 15.51 -6.94
C GLY A 74 -9.81 14.40 -5.89
N SER A 75 -8.76 13.60 -6.03
CA SER A 75 -8.36 12.56 -5.08
C SER A 75 -6.99 12.88 -4.47
N GLY A 76 -6.73 12.31 -3.29
CA GLY A 76 -5.38 12.26 -2.75
C GLY A 76 -4.69 11.00 -3.27
N THR A 77 -3.54 11.14 -3.91
CA THR A 77 -2.77 10.00 -4.42
C THR A 77 -1.52 9.79 -3.57
N ILE A 78 -1.28 8.53 -3.21
CA ILE A 78 -0.04 8.05 -2.60
C ILE A 78 0.49 6.93 -3.49
N PHE A 79 1.67 7.14 -4.07
CA PHE A 79 2.38 6.10 -4.80
C PHE A 79 3.36 5.38 -3.87
N PHE A 80 3.13 4.08 -3.70
CA PHE A 80 4.10 3.22 -3.04
C PHE A 80 5.22 2.84 -4.00
N ALA A 81 6.43 2.73 -3.45
CA ALA A 81 7.57 2.15 -4.14
C ALA A 81 7.51 0.62 -4.08
N TRP A 82 8.21 0.01 -5.04
CA TRP A 82 8.22 -1.43 -5.30
C TRP A 82 6.91 -1.98 -5.88
N CYS A 83 7.05 -2.96 -6.76
CA CYS A 83 5.94 -3.79 -7.21
C CYS A 83 6.37 -5.26 -7.19
N ASN A 84 5.49 -6.13 -6.70
CA ASN A 84 5.71 -7.58 -6.76
C ASN A 84 5.53 -8.14 -8.18
N LEU A 85 5.05 -7.34 -9.14
CA LEU A 85 5.04 -7.66 -10.57
C LEU A 85 6.33 -7.13 -11.23
N ARG A 86 6.71 -7.74 -12.35
CA ARG A 86 7.90 -7.38 -13.14
C ARG A 86 7.56 -7.22 -14.61
N CYS A 87 6.63 -6.29 -14.87
CA CYS A 87 6.12 -6.05 -16.22
C CYS A 87 7.23 -5.50 -17.13
N VAL A 88 7.43 -6.09 -18.31
CA VAL A 88 8.39 -5.62 -19.32
C VAL A 88 8.05 -4.22 -19.84
N PHE A 89 6.76 -3.85 -19.80
CA PHE A 89 6.20 -2.57 -20.24
C PHE A 89 5.70 -1.71 -19.07
N CYS A 90 6.40 -1.75 -17.93
CA CYS A 90 5.98 -1.00 -16.75
C CYS A 90 6.08 0.53 -16.99
N GLN A 91 4.94 1.23 -16.94
CA GLN A 91 4.89 2.69 -17.05
C GLN A 91 5.52 3.40 -15.83
N ASN A 92 5.43 2.77 -14.66
CA ASN A 92 5.96 3.26 -13.38
C ASN A 92 7.25 2.52 -13.00
N TYR A 93 8.11 2.22 -13.98
CA TYR A 93 9.34 1.45 -13.78
C TYR A 93 10.27 2.14 -12.75
N ASP A 94 10.37 3.46 -12.84
CA ASP A 94 11.13 4.34 -11.97
C ASP A 94 10.81 4.17 -10.49
N ILE A 95 9.54 3.97 -10.12
CA ILE A 95 9.14 3.75 -8.73
C ILE A 95 8.95 2.26 -8.35
N SER A 96 8.71 1.39 -9.34
CA SER A 96 8.43 -0.02 -9.07
C SER A 96 9.67 -0.92 -9.05
N GLN A 97 10.73 -0.57 -9.80
CA GLN A 97 11.94 -1.41 -9.95
C GLN A 97 13.24 -0.74 -9.48
N ASN A 98 13.26 0.59 -9.33
CA ASN A 98 14.40 1.32 -8.76
C ASN A 98 14.18 1.69 -7.28
N GLU A 99 15.25 2.09 -6.61
CA GLU A 99 15.21 2.57 -5.22
C GLU A 99 14.57 3.97 -5.12
N ALA A 100 13.24 4.01 -5.15
CA ALA A 100 12.45 5.22 -4.96
C ALA A 100 11.87 5.31 -3.53
N GLY A 101 11.69 6.53 -3.04
CA GLY A 101 10.91 6.78 -1.83
C GLY A 101 11.58 6.44 -0.49
N ARG A 102 10.79 6.54 0.57
CA ARG A 102 11.20 6.31 1.96
C ARG A 102 10.18 5.44 2.70
N ASP A 103 10.67 4.67 3.67
CA ASP A 103 9.80 3.88 4.54
C ASP A 103 8.98 4.80 5.45
N VAL A 104 7.73 4.41 5.72
CA VAL A 104 6.75 5.14 6.56
C VAL A 104 6.09 4.25 7.59
#